data_AF-A0A644TFZ1-F1
#
_entry.id   AF-A0A644TFZ1-F1
#
_cell.length_a   1.000
_cell.length_b   1.000
_cell.length_c   1.000
_cell.angle_alpha   90.00
_cell.angle_beta   90.00
_cell.angle_gamma   90.00
#
_symmetry.space_group_name_H-M   'P 1'
#
loop_
_entity.id
_entity.type
_entity.pdbx_description
1 polymer ?
#
loop_
_entity_poly.entity_id
_entity_poly.type
_entity_poly.pdbx_seq_one_letter_code
_entity_poly.pdbx_strand_id
1 'polypeptide(L)'
;MTNLRNYLDVSPLQASETYWGNIQLKPFGQGAGTRLLPGGYTSPERFVKTAYQKTHIPLPKNRIEAVMAVFHLMESVSIPKGVIITERNTYDYTQYAALMNTHTCEYFFRTYDNSQIATASLWDRYEYSVRPICLGKLNRPVVFEKVPNP
;
A
#
# COMPACT_ATOMS: atom_id res chain seq x y z
N MET A 1 0.00 -11.57 16.17
CA MET A 1 -1.26 -12.15 15.64
C MET A 1 -2.48 -11.91 16.54
N THR A 2 -2.37 -11.97 17.88
CA THR A 2 -3.51 -11.80 18.81
C THR A 2 -4.34 -10.54 18.59
N ASN A 3 -3.73 -9.41 18.23
CA ASN A 3 -4.44 -8.14 17.97
C ASN A 3 -5.52 -8.25 16.87
N LEU A 4 -5.36 -9.16 15.90
CA LEU A 4 -6.36 -9.34 14.82
C LEU A 4 -7.71 -9.83 15.35
N ARG A 5 -7.76 -10.44 16.53
CA ARG A 5 -9.01 -10.90 17.16
C ARG A 5 -9.94 -9.74 17.55
N ASN A 6 -9.42 -8.52 17.67
CA ASN A 6 -10.24 -7.33 17.89
C ASN A 6 -11.05 -6.91 16.66
N TYR A 7 -10.80 -7.53 15.50
CA TYR A 7 -11.35 -7.15 14.20
C TYR A 7 -12.13 -8.29 13.53
N LEU A 8 -12.63 -9.26 14.31
CA LEU A 8 -13.37 -10.43 13.81
C LEU A 8 -14.62 -10.07 13.00
N ASP A 9 -15.28 -8.97 13.36
CA ASP A 9 -16.52 -8.51 12.71
C ASP A 9 -16.27 -7.58 11.51
N VAL A 10 -15.01 -7.35 11.13
CA VAL A 10 -14.70 -6.60 9.90
C VAL A 10 -15.05 -7.46 8.69
N SER A 11 -15.84 -6.90 7.78
CA SER A 11 -16.30 -7.60 6.58
C SER A 11 -16.25 -6.71 5.34
N PRO A 12 -15.96 -7.28 4.15
CA PRO A 12 -16.10 -6.55 2.90
C PRO A 12 -17.57 -6.32 2.52
N LEU A 13 -18.48 -7.09 3.13
CA LEU A 13 -19.91 -6.98 2.92
C LEU A 13 -20.51 -5.98 3.92
N GLN A 14 -21.55 -5.28 3.49
CA GLN A 14 -22.35 -4.43 4.36
C GLN A 14 -23.82 -4.85 4.33
N ALA A 15 -24.50 -4.69 5.46
CA ALA A 15 -25.96 -4.80 5.50
C ALA A 15 -26.60 -3.64 4.73
N SER A 16 -27.68 -3.91 3.99
CA SER A 16 -28.43 -2.88 3.27
C SER A 16 -29.27 -2.01 4.20
N GLU A 17 -29.75 -2.57 5.31
CA GLU A 17 -30.54 -1.89 6.34
C GLU A 17 -30.60 -2.69 7.63
N THR A 18 -31.09 -2.05 8.69
CA THR A 18 -31.50 -2.69 9.95
C THR A 18 -32.69 -1.94 10.56
N TYR A 19 -33.38 -2.54 11.54
CA TYR A 19 -34.52 -1.92 12.22
C TYR A 19 -34.28 -1.85 13.71
N TRP A 20 -34.46 -0.65 14.28
CA TRP A 20 -34.46 -0.43 15.72
C TRP A 20 -35.90 -0.12 16.15
N GLY A 21 -36.62 -1.16 16.57
CA GLY A 21 -38.07 -1.09 16.70
C GLY A 21 -38.70 -0.73 15.36
N ASN A 22 -39.38 0.43 15.30
CA ASN A 22 -40.06 0.90 14.09
C ASN A 22 -39.20 1.83 13.22
N ILE A 23 -37.93 2.04 13.57
CA ILE A 23 -37.04 2.94 12.83
C ILE A 23 -36.18 2.12 11.86
N GLN A 24 -36.32 2.38 10.56
CA GLN A 24 -35.45 1.82 9.53
C GLN A 24 -34.15 2.62 9.44
N LEU A 25 -33.03 1.94 9.59
CA LEU A 25 -31.68 2.52 9.50
C LEU A 25 -30.98 1.98 8.26
N LYS A 26 -30.48 2.89 7.42
CA LYS A 26 -29.71 2.56 6.22
C LYS A 26 -28.29 3.11 6.33
N PRO A 27 -27.28 2.44 5.74
CA PRO A 27 -25.94 2.99 5.64
C PRO A 27 -25.93 4.33 4.90
N PHE A 28 -25.02 5.24 5.29
CA PHE A 28 -24.80 6.50 4.58
C PHE A 28 -24.21 6.30 3.16
N GLY A 29 -23.65 5.13 2.89
CA GLY A 29 -23.00 4.78 1.64
C GLY A 29 -22.45 3.36 1.65
N GLN A 30 -21.35 3.12 0.93
CA GLN A 30 -20.64 1.84 0.92
C GLN A 30 -19.52 1.80 1.98
N GLY A 31 -19.14 0.59 2.40
CA GLY A 31 -18.03 0.36 3.33
C GLY A 31 -18.41 0.25 4.80
N ALA A 32 -19.69 0.17 5.16
CA ALA A 32 -20.09 0.08 6.56
C ALA A 32 -19.53 -1.17 7.28
N GLY A 33 -19.31 -2.28 6.54
CA GLY A 33 -18.70 -3.50 7.07
C GLY A 33 -17.24 -3.36 7.50
N THR A 34 -16.53 -2.32 7.04
CA THR A 34 -15.13 -2.08 7.37
C THR A 34 -14.93 -1.02 8.45
N ARG A 35 -16.01 -0.54 9.07
CA ARG A 35 -16.01 0.55 10.06
C ARG A 35 -15.05 0.34 11.24
N LEU A 36 -14.78 -0.90 11.63
CA LEU A 36 -13.90 -1.22 12.76
C LEU A 36 -12.41 -1.16 12.38
N LEU A 37 -12.05 -1.02 11.10
CA LEU A 37 -10.64 -0.88 10.72
C LEU A 37 -10.06 0.41 11.29
N PRO A 38 -8.81 0.36 11.79
CA PRO A 38 -8.15 1.53 12.33
C PRO A 38 -7.74 2.51 11.21
N GLY A 39 -7.75 3.80 11.54
CA GLY A 39 -7.37 4.88 10.64
C GLY A 39 -6.01 5.52 10.91
N GLY A 40 -5.40 5.24 12.07
CA GLY A 40 -4.12 5.83 12.46
C GLY A 40 -2.90 5.17 11.82
N TYR A 41 -1.74 5.78 12.06
CA TYR A 41 -0.46 5.39 11.47
C TYR A 41 0.44 4.60 12.42
N THR A 42 -0.05 4.18 13.60
CA THR A 42 0.76 3.36 14.51
C THR A 42 1.06 1.99 13.88
N SER A 43 2.15 1.35 14.30
CA SER A 43 2.55 0.04 13.74
C SER A 43 1.44 -1.03 13.84
N PRO A 44 0.71 -1.18 14.98
CA PRO A 44 -0.39 -2.14 15.07
C PRO A 44 -1.56 -1.81 14.12
N GLU A 45 -1.91 -0.53 13.97
CA GLU A 45 -3.00 -0.10 13.10
C GLU A 45 -2.67 -0.36 11.62
N ARG A 46 -1.46 0.01 11.18
CA ARG A 46 -0.98 -0.27 9.81
C ARG A 46 -0.96 -1.78 9.54
N PHE A 47 -0.51 -2.59 10.51
CA PHE A 47 -0.51 -4.04 10.38
C PHE A 47 -1.91 -4.61 10.15
N VAL A 48 -2.90 -4.21 10.97
CA VAL A 48 -4.28 -4.67 10.83
C VAL A 48 -4.86 -4.29 9.47
N LYS A 49 -4.68 -3.02 9.07
CA LYS A 49 -5.21 -2.50 7.81
C LYS A 49 -4.62 -3.24 6.62
N THR A 50 -3.29 -3.41 6.56
CA THR A 50 -2.63 -4.14 5.47
C THR A 50 -3.01 -5.62 5.47
N ALA A 51 -3.08 -6.28 6.63
CA ALA A 51 -3.45 -7.68 6.73
C ALA A 51 -4.88 -7.92 6.19
N TYR A 52 -5.84 -7.10 6.62
CA TYR A 52 -7.21 -7.17 6.13
C TYR A 52 -7.31 -6.92 4.62
N GLN A 53 -6.65 -5.88 4.11
CA GLN A 53 -6.71 -5.60 2.67
C GLN A 53 -6.07 -6.72 1.86
N LYS A 54 -4.89 -7.21 2.26
CA LYS A 54 -4.20 -8.31 1.58
C LYS A 54 -5.04 -9.58 1.48
N THR A 55 -5.90 -9.87 2.47
CA THR A 55 -6.76 -11.06 2.45
C THR A 55 -8.02 -10.90 1.63
N HIS A 56 -8.47 -9.67 1.37
CA HIS A 56 -9.76 -9.41 0.72
C HIS A 56 -9.65 -8.81 -0.69
N ILE A 57 -8.46 -8.43 -1.15
CA ILE A 57 -8.26 -8.07 -2.57
C ILE A 57 -8.34 -9.32 -3.46
N PRO A 58 -8.77 -9.19 -4.73
CA PRO A 58 -8.68 -10.26 -5.71
C PRO A 58 -7.23 -10.75 -5.86
N LEU A 59 -7.05 -12.05 -6.06
CA LEU A 59 -5.75 -12.61 -6.40
C LEU A 59 -5.29 -12.08 -7.77
N PRO A 60 -4.11 -11.44 -7.86
CA PRO A 60 -3.57 -10.98 -9.13
C PRO A 60 -3.32 -12.14 -10.09
N LYS A 61 -3.67 -11.98 -11.35
CA LYS A 61 -3.56 -13.05 -12.37
C LYS A 61 -2.24 -13.04 -13.12
N ASN A 62 -1.52 -11.92 -13.07
CA ASN A 62 -0.28 -11.72 -13.80
C ASN A 62 0.66 -10.76 -13.06
N ARG A 63 1.90 -10.64 -13.58
CA ARG A 63 2.95 -9.79 -13.03
C ARG A 63 2.51 -8.33 -12.86
N ILE A 64 1.82 -7.75 -13.85
CA ILE A 64 1.40 -6.35 -13.82
C ILE A 64 0.38 -6.13 -12.70
N GLU A 65 -0.67 -6.96 -12.66
CA GLU A 65 -1.68 -6.91 -11.59
C GLU A 65 -1.04 -7.11 -10.21
N ALA A 66 -0.06 -8.00 -10.07
CA ALA A 66 0.59 -8.26 -8.79
C ALA A 66 1.38 -7.04 -8.30
N VAL A 67 2.14 -6.41 -9.20
CA VAL A 67 2.87 -5.17 -8.89
C VAL A 67 1.90 -4.07 -8.48
N MET A 68 0.84 -3.84 -9.27
CA MET A 68 -0.15 -2.79 -8.97
C MET A 68 -0.89 -3.04 -7.66
N ALA A 69 -1.32 -4.29 -7.40
CA ALA A 69 -2.01 -4.65 -6.17
C ALA A 69 -1.16 -4.37 -4.92
N VAL A 70 0.13 -4.72 -4.94
CA VAL A 70 1.03 -4.44 -3.81
C VAL A 70 1.17 -2.94 -3.58
N PHE A 71 1.35 -2.13 -4.64
CA PHE A 71 1.45 -0.69 -4.46
C PHE A 71 0.17 -0.06 -3.91
N HIS A 72 -1.02 -0.50 -4.36
CA HIS A 72 -2.29 -0.06 -3.77
C HIS A 72 -2.47 -0.47 -2.30
N LEU A 73 -2.05 -1.68 -1.92
CA LEU A 73 -2.04 -2.09 -0.51
C LEU A 73 -1.14 -1.17 0.34
N MET A 74 0.04 -0.82 -0.19
CA MET A 74 1.01 0.03 0.49
C MET A 74 0.57 1.50 0.58
N GLU A 75 -0.25 1.99 -0.36
CA GLU A 75 -0.85 3.34 -0.30
C GLU A 75 -1.68 3.54 0.96
N SER A 76 -2.43 2.51 1.36
CA SER A 76 -3.34 2.58 2.50
C SER A 76 -2.65 2.87 3.83
N VAL A 77 -1.34 2.63 3.92
CA VAL A 77 -0.49 2.79 5.10
C VAL A 77 0.69 3.72 4.86
N SER A 78 0.71 4.41 3.71
CA SER A 78 1.72 5.41 3.38
C SER A 78 1.51 6.68 4.22
N ILE A 79 2.56 7.17 4.84
CA ILE A 79 2.52 8.32 5.75
C ILE A 79 2.92 9.59 4.99
N PRO A 80 2.04 10.59 4.89
CA PRO A 80 2.38 11.90 4.33
C PRO A 80 3.30 12.70 5.27
N LYS A 81 4.17 13.56 4.70
CA LYS A 81 4.97 14.51 5.50
C LYS A 81 4.05 15.41 6.32
N GLY A 82 4.44 15.68 7.57
CA GLY A 82 3.74 16.59 8.48
C GLY A 82 2.64 15.95 9.34
N VAL A 83 2.20 14.72 9.01
CA VAL A 83 1.19 14.02 9.83
C VAL A 83 1.80 13.43 11.10
N ILE A 84 3.09 13.09 11.07
CA ILE A 84 3.85 12.63 12.24
C ILE A 84 5.10 13.49 12.37
N ILE A 85 5.27 14.11 13.54
CA ILE A 85 6.43 14.90 13.92
C ILE A 85 7.13 14.16 15.06
N THR A 86 8.42 13.89 14.91
CA THR A 86 9.23 13.22 15.93
C THR A 86 9.62 14.18 17.05
N GLU A 87 10.12 13.64 18.17
CA GLU A 87 10.69 14.43 19.27
C GLU A 87 11.86 15.33 18.83
N ARG A 88 12.51 15.01 17.70
CA ARG A 88 13.59 15.82 17.11
C ARG A 88 13.08 16.90 16.15
N ASN A 89 11.77 17.15 16.14
CA ASN A 89 11.10 18.09 15.24
C ASN A 89 11.36 17.80 13.74
N THR A 90 11.38 16.51 13.38
CA THR A 90 11.49 16.05 11.98
C THR A 90 10.22 15.30 11.58
N TYR A 91 9.95 15.20 10.27
CA TYR A 91 8.82 14.41 9.77
C TYR A 91 9.18 12.94 9.69
N ASP A 92 8.34 12.08 10.27
CA ASP A 92 8.32 10.65 9.95
C ASP A 92 7.30 10.43 8.83
N TYR A 93 7.77 9.88 7.71
CA TYR A 93 6.98 9.72 6.49
C TYR A 93 7.48 8.55 5.66
N THR A 94 6.64 8.05 4.75
CA THR A 94 7.03 6.96 3.85
C THR A 94 7.97 7.49 2.76
N GLN A 95 9.27 7.25 2.91
CA GLN A 95 10.28 7.73 1.95
C GLN A 95 10.21 7.01 0.60
N TYR A 96 9.95 5.71 0.60
CA TYR A 96 9.78 4.91 -0.60
C TYR A 96 8.94 3.65 -0.28
N ALA A 97 8.36 3.04 -1.31
CA ALA A 97 7.75 1.72 -1.23
C ALA A 97 8.36 0.83 -2.32
N ALA A 98 8.57 -0.44 -2.02
CA ALA A 98 9.19 -1.37 -2.94
C ALA A 98 8.59 -2.77 -2.88
N LEU A 99 8.71 -3.49 -3.99
CA LEU A 99 8.31 -4.87 -4.19
C LEU A 99 9.45 -5.61 -4.88
N MET A 100 9.82 -6.77 -4.35
CA MET A 100 10.77 -7.69 -4.97
C MET A 100 10.01 -8.88 -5.57
N ASN A 101 10.20 -9.14 -6.85
CA ASN A 101 9.83 -10.43 -7.43
C ASN A 101 11.02 -11.38 -7.27
N THR A 102 10.90 -12.35 -6.37
CA THR A 102 11.98 -13.30 -6.06
C THR A 102 12.17 -14.37 -7.14
N HIS A 103 11.20 -14.55 -8.03
CA HIS A 103 11.31 -15.51 -9.14
C HIS A 103 12.09 -14.92 -10.33
N THR A 104 11.82 -13.65 -10.67
CA THR A 104 12.49 -12.95 -11.78
C THR A 104 13.64 -12.06 -11.34
N CYS A 105 13.84 -11.88 -10.04
CA CYS A 105 14.82 -10.98 -9.43
C CYS A 105 14.65 -9.51 -9.85
N GLU A 106 13.40 -9.09 -10.04
CA GLU A 106 13.03 -7.72 -10.34
C GLU A 106 12.71 -6.94 -9.06
N TYR A 107 13.12 -5.68 -9.02
CA TYR A 107 12.90 -4.73 -7.93
C TYR A 107 12.07 -3.55 -8.44
N PHE A 108 10.82 -3.47 -8.00
CA PHE A 108 9.91 -2.36 -8.31
C PHE A 108 9.88 -1.38 -7.16
N PHE A 109 9.89 -0.08 -7.43
CA PHE A 109 9.84 0.93 -6.38
C PHE A 109 9.22 2.25 -6.84
N ARG A 110 8.69 2.99 -5.86
CA ARG A 110 8.34 4.41 -5.97
C ARG A 110 8.96 5.17 -4.81
N THR A 111 9.22 6.45 -4.98
CA THR A 111 9.72 7.32 -3.91
C THR A 111 8.65 8.33 -3.51
N TYR A 112 8.80 8.98 -2.35
CA TYR A 112 7.86 10.00 -1.90
C TYR A 112 7.69 11.13 -2.93
N ASP A 113 8.78 11.55 -3.55
CA ASP A 113 8.80 12.66 -4.50
C ASP A 113 8.53 12.22 -5.95
N ASN A 114 8.35 10.92 -6.22
CA ASN A 114 8.05 10.40 -7.55
C ASN A 114 7.15 9.15 -7.48
N SER A 115 5.89 9.33 -7.87
CA SER A 115 4.85 8.29 -7.87
C SER A 115 4.97 7.27 -9.01
N GLN A 116 5.85 7.49 -9.99
CA GLN A 116 6.08 6.51 -11.06
C GLN A 116 6.75 5.25 -10.48
N ILE A 117 6.19 4.08 -10.79
CA ILE A 117 6.82 2.81 -10.46
C ILE A 117 8.02 2.61 -11.40
N ALA A 118 9.22 2.68 -10.84
CA ALA A 118 10.45 2.29 -11.51
C ALA A 118 10.75 0.81 -11.27
N THR A 119 11.53 0.21 -12.17
CA THR A 119 12.04 -1.16 -12.04
C THR A 119 13.56 -1.20 -12.23
N ALA A 120 14.20 -2.16 -11.60
CA ALA A 120 15.57 -2.59 -11.85
C ALA A 120 15.64 -4.12 -11.71
N SER A 121 16.51 -4.79 -12.46
CA SER A 121 16.71 -6.22 -12.37
C SER A 121 18.10 -6.53 -11.83
N LEU A 122 18.21 -7.59 -11.00
CA LEU A 122 19.51 -8.12 -10.59
C LEU A 122 20.34 -8.57 -11.81
N TRP A 123 19.66 -8.92 -12.90
CA TRP A 123 20.27 -9.39 -14.13
C TRP A 123 20.81 -8.27 -15.03
N ASP A 124 20.40 -7.00 -14.84
CA ASP A 124 20.78 -5.88 -15.72
C ASP A 124 22.30 -5.62 -15.71
N ARG A 125 22.97 -5.95 -14.61
CA ARG A 125 24.42 -5.77 -14.41
C ARG A 125 25.05 -7.00 -13.78
N TYR A 126 24.57 -8.19 -14.14
CA TYR A 126 25.07 -9.42 -13.56
C TYR A 126 26.54 -9.64 -13.94
N GLU A 127 27.41 -9.50 -12.95
CA GLU A 127 28.83 -9.81 -13.04
C GLU A 127 29.24 -10.47 -11.73
N TYR A 128 30.04 -11.53 -11.81
CA TYR A 128 30.62 -12.12 -10.60
C TYR A 128 31.55 -11.09 -9.96
N SER A 129 31.12 -10.54 -8.82
CA SER A 129 31.82 -9.48 -8.11
C SER A 129 31.80 -9.73 -6.61
N VAL A 130 32.94 -9.52 -5.97
CA VAL A 130 33.06 -9.49 -4.50
C VAL A 130 32.67 -8.12 -3.91
N ARG A 131 32.35 -7.15 -4.76
CA ARG A 131 31.94 -5.78 -4.39
C ARG A 131 30.47 -5.55 -4.73
N PRO A 132 29.72 -4.77 -3.94
CA PRO A 132 28.33 -4.41 -4.25
C PRO A 132 28.20 -3.76 -5.63
N ILE A 133 27.21 -4.21 -6.41
CA ILE A 133 26.88 -3.66 -7.72
C ILE A 133 25.72 -2.68 -7.55
N CYS A 134 25.90 -1.43 -8.02
CA CYS A 134 24.84 -0.43 -8.01
C CYS A 134 23.93 -0.61 -9.24
N LEU A 135 22.65 -0.91 -8.98
CA LEU A 135 21.59 -1.07 -9.99
C LEU A 135 20.91 0.24 -10.40
N GLY A 136 21.22 1.35 -9.73
CA GLY A 136 20.65 2.66 -10.06
C GLY A 136 20.45 3.55 -8.84
N LYS A 137 20.02 4.80 -9.08
CA LYS A 137 19.66 5.75 -8.03
C LYS A 137 18.15 5.65 -7.73
N LEU A 138 17.80 5.74 -6.45
CA LEU A 138 16.39 5.85 -6.02
C LEU A 138 15.77 7.18 -6.48
N ASN A 139 16.50 8.29 -6.30
CA ASN A 139 16.05 9.60 -6.74
C ASN A 139 16.12 9.69 -8.27
N ARG A 140 14.96 9.98 -8.88
CA ARG A 140 14.78 10.08 -10.34
C ARG A 140 13.95 11.32 -10.66
N PRO A 141 14.24 12.03 -11.76
CA PRO A 141 13.44 13.19 -12.16
C PRO A 141 11.99 12.78 -12.38
N VAL A 142 11.07 13.64 -11.95
CA VAL A 142 9.63 13.47 -12.22
C VAL A 142 9.38 13.82 -13.68
N VAL A 143 8.72 12.90 -14.39
CA VAL A 143 8.28 13.11 -15.78
C VAL A 143 6.78 12.97 -15.80
N PHE A 144 6.09 14.02 -16.22
CA PHE A 144 4.65 13.98 -16.47
C PHE A 144 4.41 13.63 -17.94
N GLU A 145 3.79 12.48 -18.19
CA GLU A 145 3.42 12.06 -19.53
C GLU A 145 2.34 13.00 -20.10
N LYS A 146 2.59 13.55 -21.30
CA LYS A 146 1.58 14.35 -22.00
C LYS A 146 0.61 13.40 -22.70
N VAL A 147 -0.68 13.52 -22.39
CA VAL A 147 -1.73 12.82 -23.14
C VAL A 147 -1.74 13.36 -24.58
N PRO A 148 -1.60 12.50 -25.61
CA PRO A 148 -1.67 12.95 -26.99
C PRO A 148 -3.04 13.56 -27.30
N ASN A 149 -3.08 14.58 -28.16
CA ASN A 149 -4.34 15.07 -28.69
C ASN A 149 -5.01 13.95 -29.51
N PRO A 150 -6.35 13.83 -29.43
CA PRO A 150 -7.10 12.83 -30.18
C PRO A 150 -6.93 12.99 -31.71
#